data_AF-E8LKD7-F1
#
_entry.id   AF-E8LKD7-F1
#
_cell.length_a   1.000
_cell.length_b   1.000
_cell.length_c   1.000
_cell.angle_alpha   90.00
_cell.angle_beta   90.00
_cell.angle_gamma   90.00
#
_symmetry.space_group_name_H-M   'P 1'
#
loop_
_entity.id
_entity.type
_entity.pdbx_description
1 polymer ?
#
loop_
_entity_poly.entity_id
_entity_poly.type
_entity_poly.pdbx_seq_one_letter_code
_entity_poly.pdbx_strand_id
1 'polypeptide(L)'
;MQDFKFNSTPKMPIGSFHVAVWGCQMNVYDADRIRDLLSSAGFMETSLPNNADIIVLVTCAVRAKAEDKVFNQIASWKAKGVINANTVIALGGCVGSELAEEIINFDKNVNIVFGPRTVHHLPEMIREFLDTGTPVVNVKGDALEKFDSLPNPGRRGPSAFVTIMEGCSNKCSYCIVPYTRGEEESRPEKDILEEIKIHIANGVKEIHLLGQNVNSYRGISDNGFTCSFSELLYEIAAVNGVERLRFTTSNPMEFTDDIVQAFADLDVIADAVHIPVQSGSDRILELMRRRYTSDSYRELIAKLRKARPQIHVSTDIIVGFPGETDDDFAKTMSLVDDIKFDQSFSFIYSKRPGTPAAVLEDPISAEVKKSRLYTLQARLEEYALTYSQKMLNTRQRVLVEGVSRKDANELKGRASNNRIVVFEGSTDLIGSMADVDIIKVMSHTLKGQLIK
;
A
#
# COMPACT_ATOMS: atom_id res chain seq x y z
N MET A 1 -9.88 32.71 -0.08
CA MET A 1 -8.49 33.20 -0.28
C MET A 1 -7.93 33.57 1.07
N GLN A 2 -7.38 32.59 1.78
CA GLN A 2 -6.49 32.85 2.91
C GLN A 2 -5.08 32.74 2.35
N ASP A 3 -4.41 33.89 2.26
CA ASP A 3 -3.02 34.01 1.88
C ASP A 3 -2.16 33.29 2.92
N PHE A 4 -1.56 32.15 2.55
CA PHE A 4 -0.38 31.64 3.24
C PHE A 4 0.75 32.64 3.01
N LYS A 5 0.89 33.59 3.95
CA LYS A 5 2.08 34.43 4.03
C LYS A 5 3.26 33.55 4.45
N PHE A 6 4.05 33.12 3.47
CA PHE A 6 5.45 32.76 3.68
C PHE A 6 6.19 33.99 4.21
N ASN A 7 6.07 34.25 5.52
CA ASN A 7 6.82 35.29 6.19
C ASN A 7 8.29 34.85 6.29
N SER A 8 9.15 35.60 5.59
CA SER A 8 10.61 35.67 5.74
C SER A 8 11.34 34.33 5.80
N THR A 9 11.76 33.80 4.64
CA THR A 9 12.79 32.75 4.55
C THR A 9 14.13 33.29 5.08
N PRO A 10 14.64 32.81 6.23
CA PRO A 10 16.07 32.90 6.50
C PRO A 10 16.76 31.91 5.55
N LYS A 11 17.94 32.26 5.04
CA LYS A 11 18.79 31.36 4.23
C LYS A 11 19.07 30.07 5.03
N MET A 12 18.36 28.98 4.73
CA MET A 12 18.76 27.64 5.18
C MET A 12 20.06 27.25 4.45
N PRO A 13 21.03 26.61 5.12
CA PRO A 13 22.09 25.94 4.38
C PRO A 13 21.43 24.84 3.53
N ILE A 14 21.77 24.82 2.25
CA ILE A 14 21.31 23.84 1.27
C ILE A 14 21.70 22.46 1.78
N GLY A 15 20.74 21.69 2.28
CA GLY A 15 20.93 20.34 2.80
C GLY A 15 20.45 19.28 1.82
N SER A 16 21.14 18.15 1.81
CA SER A 16 20.79 16.97 1.01
C SER A 16 19.98 15.98 1.84
N PHE A 17 19.04 15.27 1.23
CA PHE A 17 18.23 14.27 1.93
C PHE A 17 18.10 12.94 1.18
N HIS A 18 17.94 11.86 1.93
CA HIS A 18 17.66 10.52 1.40
C HIS A 18 16.42 9.93 2.07
N VAL A 19 15.50 9.37 1.28
CA VAL A 19 14.29 8.71 1.79
C VAL A 19 14.37 7.21 1.53
N ALA A 20 14.35 6.41 2.59
CA ALA A 20 14.27 4.95 2.51
C ALA A 20 12.96 4.43 3.13
N VAL A 21 12.38 3.42 2.49
CA VAL A 21 11.01 2.96 2.76
C VAL A 21 11.00 1.46 3.00
N TRP A 22 10.37 1.03 4.10
CA TRP A 22 10.10 -0.38 4.39
C TRP A 22 8.65 -0.53 4.81
N GLY A 23 7.81 -1.13 3.98
CA GLY A 23 6.43 -1.31 4.39
C GLY A 23 5.49 -1.64 3.27
N CYS A 24 4.31 -1.04 3.35
CA CYS A 24 3.23 -1.20 2.38
C CYS A 24 3.17 -0.01 1.41
N GLN A 25 2.20 -0.07 0.51
CA GLN A 25 1.91 0.95 -0.50
C GLN A 25 1.64 2.32 0.14
N MET A 26 0.99 2.37 1.32
CA MET A 26 0.81 3.62 2.07
C MET A 26 2.15 4.25 2.46
N ASN A 27 3.13 3.45 2.88
CA ASN A 27 4.46 3.98 3.22
C ASN A 27 5.21 4.48 1.98
N VAL A 28 4.99 3.86 0.82
CA VAL A 28 5.55 4.34 -0.46
C VAL A 28 4.93 5.69 -0.82
N TYR A 29 3.60 5.82 -0.71
CA TYR A 29 2.91 7.09 -0.87
C TYR A 29 3.44 8.14 0.11
N ASP A 30 3.45 7.86 1.42
CA ASP A 30 3.94 8.79 2.44
C ASP A 30 5.38 9.24 2.15
N ALA A 31 6.24 8.35 1.66
CA ALA A 31 7.60 8.67 1.27
C ALA A 31 7.70 9.56 0.01
N ASP A 32 6.87 9.32 -1.00
CA ASP A 32 6.81 10.19 -2.18
C ASP A 32 6.34 11.60 -1.82
N ARG A 33 5.35 11.68 -0.91
CA ARG A 33 4.86 12.94 -0.34
C ARG A 33 5.94 13.66 0.47
N ILE A 34 6.77 12.94 1.24
CA ILE A 34 7.93 13.49 1.96
C ILE A 34 8.94 14.08 0.98
N ARG A 35 9.24 13.39 -0.13
CA ARG A 35 10.17 13.89 -1.15
C ARG A 35 9.68 15.21 -1.74
N ASP A 36 8.39 15.29 -2.08
CA ASP A 36 7.79 16.51 -2.63
C ASP A 36 7.85 17.66 -1.61
N LEU A 37 7.57 17.35 -0.34
CA LEU A 37 7.59 18.31 0.75
C LEU A 37 8.99 18.87 1.04
N LEU A 38 10.00 18.00 1.17
CA LEU A 38 11.38 18.43 1.44
C LEU A 38 11.99 19.16 0.24
N SER A 39 11.69 18.72 -0.99
CA SER A 39 12.12 19.42 -2.20
C SER A 39 11.50 20.82 -2.29
N SER A 40 10.21 20.95 -1.98
CA SER A 40 9.52 22.25 -1.94
C SER A 40 10.04 23.16 -0.83
N ALA A 41 10.55 22.59 0.25
CA ALA A 41 11.22 23.32 1.33
C ALA A 41 12.68 23.71 0.99
N GLY A 42 13.23 23.29 -0.15
CA GLY A 42 14.57 23.66 -0.62
C GLY A 42 15.68 22.66 -0.34
N PHE A 43 15.37 21.46 0.15
CA PHE A 43 16.35 20.38 0.29
C PHE A 43 16.55 19.63 -1.04
N MET A 44 17.73 19.05 -1.26
CA MET A 44 18.04 18.31 -2.48
C MET A 44 18.05 16.79 -2.23
N GLU A 45 17.24 16.03 -2.98
CA GLU A 45 17.23 14.57 -2.86
C GLU A 45 18.54 13.96 -3.40
N THR A 46 19.07 12.97 -2.69
CA THR A 46 20.18 12.12 -3.15
C THR A 46 19.75 10.65 -3.17
N SER A 47 20.17 9.93 -4.21
CA SER A 47 19.95 8.48 -4.31
C SER A 47 20.83 7.67 -3.37
N LEU A 48 21.89 8.26 -2.82
CA LEU A 48 22.84 7.59 -1.95
C LEU A 48 22.76 8.14 -0.51
N PRO A 49 22.58 7.26 0.50
CA PRO A 49 22.42 7.69 1.89
C PRO A 49 23.69 8.33 2.48
N ASN A 50 24.88 7.99 1.98
CA ASN A 50 26.15 8.56 2.46
C ASN A 50 26.39 10.01 2.01
N ASN A 51 25.63 10.48 1.03
CA ASN A 51 25.67 11.85 0.53
C ASN A 51 24.58 12.71 1.15
N ALA A 52 23.83 12.20 2.14
CA ALA A 52 22.68 12.87 2.71
C ALA A 52 23.01 13.47 4.08
N ASP A 53 22.65 14.73 4.27
CA ASP A 53 22.66 15.39 5.58
C ASP A 53 21.47 14.94 6.43
N ILE A 54 20.34 14.63 5.78
CA ILE A 54 19.10 14.17 6.41
C ILE A 54 18.70 12.81 5.83
N ILE A 55 18.48 11.82 6.68
CA ILE A 55 17.95 10.52 6.28
C ILE A 55 16.56 10.33 6.88
N VAL A 56 15.57 10.16 6.00
CA VAL A 56 14.19 9.88 6.38
C VAL A 56 13.89 8.40 6.15
N LEU A 57 13.43 7.73 7.20
CA LEU A 57 13.09 6.32 7.21
C LEU A 57 11.58 6.20 7.43
N VAL A 58 10.87 5.63 6.45
CA VAL A 58 9.42 5.42 6.56
C VAL A 58 9.14 3.93 6.71
N THR A 59 8.55 3.53 7.84
CA THR A 59 8.39 2.12 8.20
C THR A 59 6.98 1.72 8.63
N CYS A 60 6.67 0.43 8.48
CA CYS A 60 5.39 -0.18 8.81
C CYS A 60 5.41 -0.86 10.18
N ALA A 61 4.35 -0.66 10.98
CA ALA A 61 4.11 -1.36 12.25
C ALA A 61 3.40 -2.71 12.08
N VAL A 62 2.75 -2.92 10.92
CA VAL A 62 1.81 -4.03 10.74
C VAL A 62 2.52 -5.36 10.49
N ARG A 63 3.70 -5.35 9.84
CA ARG A 63 4.46 -6.58 9.50
C ARG A 63 5.51 -6.89 10.55
N ALA A 64 5.58 -8.14 11.00
CA ALA A 64 6.53 -8.54 12.04
C ALA A 64 7.97 -8.30 11.55
N LYS A 65 8.86 -7.81 12.41
CA LYS A 65 10.28 -7.53 12.11
C LYS A 65 10.54 -6.36 11.15
N ALA A 66 9.52 -5.56 10.78
CA ALA A 66 9.75 -4.37 9.97
C ALA A 66 10.56 -3.31 10.74
N GLU A 67 10.30 -3.17 12.04
CA GLU A 67 11.08 -2.37 12.99
C GLU A 67 12.53 -2.86 13.12
N ASP A 68 12.75 -4.16 13.33
CA ASP A 68 14.09 -4.75 13.43
C ASP A 68 14.95 -4.44 12.20
N LYS A 69 14.35 -4.46 11.00
CA LYS A 69 15.07 -4.15 9.76
C LYS A 69 15.59 -2.72 9.75
N VAL A 70 14.81 -1.76 10.26
CA VAL A 70 15.21 -0.36 10.32
C VAL A 70 16.36 -0.17 11.28
N PHE A 71 16.25 -0.68 12.52
CA PHE A 71 17.32 -0.54 13.50
C PHE A 71 18.61 -1.25 13.07
N ASN A 72 18.50 -2.44 12.50
CA ASN A 72 19.65 -3.14 11.93
C ASN A 72 20.28 -2.35 10.75
N GLN A 73 19.47 -1.66 9.95
CA GLN A 73 19.95 -0.83 8.86
C GLN A 73 20.71 0.41 9.37
N ILE A 74 20.17 1.10 10.38
CA ILE A 74 20.82 2.24 11.05
C ILE A 74 22.17 1.78 11.64
N ALA A 75 22.18 0.68 12.40
CA ALA A 75 23.40 0.12 12.97
C ALA A 75 24.43 -0.24 11.88
N SER A 76 23.99 -0.85 10.78
CA SER A 76 24.85 -1.19 9.65
C SER A 76 25.44 0.04 8.96
N TRP A 77 24.64 1.08 8.75
CA TRP A 77 25.10 2.34 8.16
C TRP A 77 26.11 3.06 9.05
N LYS A 78 25.89 3.05 10.38
CA LYS A 78 26.84 3.63 11.33
C LYS A 78 28.17 2.91 11.30
N ALA A 79 28.15 1.57 11.33
CA ALA A 79 29.36 0.76 11.27
C ALA A 79 30.15 0.94 9.96
N LYS A 80 29.46 1.26 8.85
CA LYS A 80 30.06 1.52 7.53
C LYS A 80 30.44 2.97 7.30
N GLY A 81 30.20 3.88 8.26
CA GLY A 81 30.44 5.31 8.10
C GLY A 81 29.52 6.01 7.09
N VAL A 82 28.38 5.38 6.76
CA VAL A 82 27.34 5.99 5.90
C VAL A 82 26.61 7.10 6.63
N ILE A 83 26.36 6.91 7.93
CA ILE A 83 25.83 7.94 8.82
C ILE A 83 26.86 8.30 9.87
N ASN A 84 26.89 9.57 10.27
CA ASN A 84 27.81 10.09 11.28
C ASN A 84 27.05 10.97 12.30
N ALA A 85 27.78 11.58 13.25
CA ALA A 85 27.17 12.38 14.32
C ALA A 85 26.44 13.64 13.83
N ASN A 86 26.72 14.10 12.60
CA ASN A 86 26.08 15.26 11.99
C ASN A 86 24.90 14.87 11.08
N THR A 87 24.66 13.57 10.86
CA THR A 87 23.53 13.10 10.05
C THR A 87 22.25 13.18 10.87
N VAL A 88 21.24 13.91 10.37
CA VAL A 88 19.91 13.94 10.98
C VAL A 88 19.12 12.71 10.54
N ILE A 89 18.62 11.93 11.48
CA ILE A 89 17.79 10.75 11.22
C ILE A 89 16.35 11.02 11.67
N ALA A 90 15.44 11.02 10.70
CA ALA A 90 14.00 11.09 10.93
C ALA A 90 13.36 9.73 10.67
N LEU A 91 12.68 9.17 11.66
CA LEU A 91 11.96 7.90 11.56
C LEU A 91 10.45 8.15 11.64
N GLY A 92 9.69 7.66 10.68
CA GLY A 92 8.25 7.77 10.71
C GLY A 92 7.50 6.63 10.03
N GLY A 93 6.21 6.87 9.79
CA GLY A 93 5.26 5.81 9.43
C GLY A 93 4.61 5.20 10.68
N CYS A 94 3.94 4.06 10.53
CA CYS A 94 3.10 3.50 11.60
C CYS A 94 3.90 3.11 12.85
N VAL A 95 5.19 2.73 12.72
CA VAL A 95 6.06 2.44 13.88
C VAL A 95 6.31 3.70 14.70
N GLY A 96 6.43 4.86 14.06
CA GLY A 96 6.58 6.14 14.75
C GLY A 96 5.42 6.39 15.70
N SER A 97 4.18 6.14 15.25
CA SER A 97 2.99 6.27 16.10
C SER A 97 2.85 5.19 17.17
N GLU A 98 3.38 3.99 16.95
CA GLU A 98 3.31 2.88 17.93
C GLU A 98 4.38 2.99 19.03
N LEU A 99 5.62 3.32 18.67
CA LEU A 99 6.80 3.20 19.53
C LEU A 99 7.55 4.53 19.74
N ALA A 100 6.86 5.68 19.60
CA ALA A 100 7.49 7.01 19.53
C ALA A 100 8.55 7.27 20.61
N GLU A 101 8.18 7.06 21.89
CA GLU A 101 9.05 7.31 23.04
C GLU A 101 10.11 6.22 23.20
N GLU A 102 9.77 4.97 22.87
CA GLU A 102 10.71 3.84 22.94
C GLU A 102 11.84 4.00 21.92
N ILE A 103 11.54 4.46 20.70
CA ILE A 103 12.53 4.68 19.64
C ILE A 103 13.63 5.64 20.10
N ILE A 104 13.25 6.80 20.65
CA ILE A 104 14.23 7.83 21.05
C ILE A 104 15.07 7.36 22.24
N ASN A 105 14.45 6.63 23.17
CA ASN A 105 15.16 6.06 24.31
C ASN A 105 16.09 4.91 23.91
N PHE A 106 15.70 4.11 22.92
CA PHE A 106 16.41 2.92 22.48
C PHE A 106 17.58 3.24 21.53
N ASP A 107 17.38 4.16 20.58
CA ASP A 107 18.40 4.53 19.60
C ASP A 107 18.62 6.05 19.59
N LYS A 108 19.66 6.49 20.32
CA LYS A 108 20.08 7.89 20.38
C LYS A 108 20.55 8.48 19.05
N ASN A 109 20.69 7.67 17.99
CA ASN A 109 20.97 8.18 16.65
C ASN A 109 19.70 8.71 15.97
N VAL A 110 18.49 8.36 16.43
CA VAL A 110 17.23 8.88 15.89
C VAL A 110 16.94 10.24 16.51
N ASN A 111 16.81 11.26 15.66
CA ASN A 111 16.63 12.65 16.08
C ASN A 111 15.17 13.09 16.03
N ILE A 112 14.42 12.58 15.06
CA ILE A 112 13.06 13.03 14.76
C ILE A 112 12.16 11.81 14.64
N VAL A 113 11.01 11.81 15.32
CA VAL A 113 9.98 10.76 15.17
C VAL A 113 8.65 11.36 14.78
N PHE A 114 8.08 10.90 13.66
CA PHE A 114 6.81 11.40 13.13
C PHE A 114 5.82 10.29 12.76
N GLY A 115 4.52 10.60 12.81
CA GLY A 115 3.44 9.67 12.48
C GLY A 115 2.95 9.81 11.04
N PRO A 116 2.11 8.87 10.54
CA PRO A 116 1.53 8.96 9.20
C PRO A 116 0.61 10.18 8.98
N ARG A 117 0.07 10.75 10.08
CA ARG A 117 -0.81 11.93 10.05
C ARG A 117 -0.04 13.26 10.15
N THR A 118 1.24 13.25 10.50
CA THR A 118 2.03 14.46 10.79
C THR A 118 3.16 14.70 9.79
N VAL A 119 3.15 13.99 8.67
CA VAL A 119 4.17 14.07 7.60
C VAL A 119 4.44 15.51 7.15
N HIS A 120 3.39 16.34 7.06
CA HIS A 120 3.47 17.74 6.63
C HIS A 120 4.29 18.63 7.58
N HIS A 121 4.44 18.25 8.86
CA HIS A 121 5.25 18.99 9.83
C HIS A 121 6.76 18.67 9.74
N LEU A 122 7.17 17.66 8.97
CA LEU A 122 8.56 17.19 8.93
C LEU A 122 9.59 18.31 8.63
N PRO A 123 9.37 19.25 7.69
CA PRO A 123 10.32 20.35 7.46
C PRO A 123 10.52 21.23 8.69
N GLU A 124 9.46 21.48 9.47
CA GLU A 124 9.53 22.29 10.69
C GLU A 124 10.22 21.53 11.81
N MET A 125 9.93 20.24 11.95
CA MET A 125 10.60 19.37 12.92
C MET A 125 12.11 19.27 12.65
N ILE A 126 12.52 19.25 11.37
CA ILE A 126 13.94 19.29 10.97
C ILE A 126 14.57 20.60 11.40
N ARG A 127 13.91 21.74 11.18
CA ARG A 127 14.42 23.06 11.62
C ARG A 127 14.56 23.14 13.14
N GLU A 128 13.52 22.71 13.86
CA GLU A 128 13.54 22.68 15.33
C GLU A 128 14.71 21.85 15.87
N PHE A 129 14.94 20.66 15.30
CA PHE A 129 16.09 19.83 15.68
C PHE A 129 17.42 20.51 15.36
N LEU A 130 17.58 21.12 14.18
CA LEU A 130 18.80 21.81 13.78
C LEU A 130 19.10 23.04 14.66
N ASP A 131 18.07 23.76 15.10
CA ASP A 131 18.21 24.96 15.94
C ASP A 131 18.50 24.61 17.41
N THR A 132 17.91 23.53 17.93
CA THR A 132 17.94 23.20 19.37
C THR A 132 18.87 22.04 19.73
N GLY A 133 19.19 21.16 18.77
CA GLY A 133 19.86 19.88 19.01
C GLY A 133 19.06 18.87 19.84
N THR A 134 17.79 19.15 20.15
CA THR A 134 16.94 18.32 21.01
C THR A 134 16.04 17.43 20.16
N PRO A 135 15.93 16.11 20.44
CA PRO A 135 15.06 15.23 19.67
C PRO A 135 13.59 15.69 19.63
N VAL A 136 12.96 15.62 18.45
CA VAL A 136 11.59 16.11 18.20
C VAL A 136 10.65 14.95 17.93
N VAL A 137 9.50 14.90 18.62
CA VAL A 137 8.46 13.89 18.43
C VAL A 137 7.14 14.56 18.07
N ASN A 138 6.56 14.19 16.93
CA ASN A 138 5.20 14.58 16.58
C ASN A 138 4.48 13.45 15.85
N VAL A 139 3.66 12.68 16.59
CA VAL A 139 3.00 11.47 16.07
C VAL A 139 1.47 11.52 16.11
N LYS A 140 0.91 12.63 16.58
CA LYS A 140 -0.54 12.88 16.67
C LYS A 140 -0.89 14.07 15.79
N GLY A 141 -1.81 13.87 14.87
CA GLY A 141 -2.30 14.92 13.98
C GLY A 141 -3.70 14.58 13.48
N ASP A 142 -4.37 15.59 12.93
CA ASP A 142 -5.63 15.42 12.22
C ASP A 142 -5.39 14.60 10.94
N ALA A 143 -6.37 13.77 10.54
CA ALA A 143 -6.21 12.93 9.36
C ALA A 143 -6.13 13.74 8.07
N LEU A 144 -6.91 14.82 7.99
CA LEU A 144 -7.16 15.55 6.75
C LEU A 144 -6.22 16.75 6.59
N GLU A 145 -5.82 17.41 7.68
CA GLU A 145 -4.91 18.57 7.69
C GLU A 145 -3.62 18.33 6.88
N LYS A 146 -3.13 17.08 6.88
CA LYS A 146 -1.94 16.74 6.09
C LYS A 146 -2.15 16.94 4.60
N PHE A 147 -3.33 16.63 4.06
CA PHE A 147 -3.57 16.70 2.62
C PHE A 147 -3.69 18.15 2.15
N ASP A 148 -4.23 19.04 2.99
CA ASP A 148 -4.34 20.48 2.74
C ASP A 148 -2.97 21.18 2.70
N SER A 149 -2.00 20.62 3.43
CA SER A 149 -0.67 21.22 3.62
C SER A 149 0.40 20.64 2.68
N LEU A 150 0.05 19.62 1.90
CA LEU A 150 0.98 18.90 1.03
C LEU A 150 1.13 19.61 -0.33
N PRO A 151 2.35 19.74 -0.88
CA PRO A 151 2.55 20.39 -2.18
C PRO A 151 1.97 19.57 -3.35
N ASN A 152 2.00 20.10 -4.58
CA ASN A 152 1.60 19.31 -5.74
C ASN A 152 2.49 18.05 -5.89
N PRO A 153 1.90 16.88 -6.20
CA PRO A 153 2.68 15.65 -6.32
C PRO A 153 3.63 15.67 -7.52
N GLY A 154 4.85 15.17 -7.32
CA GLY A 154 5.82 14.95 -8.40
C GLY A 154 5.57 13.66 -9.18
N ARG A 155 6.15 13.55 -10.40
CA ARG A 155 6.13 12.30 -11.17
C ARG A 155 7.19 11.33 -10.64
N ARG A 156 6.79 10.06 -10.39
CA ARG A 156 7.70 8.96 -9.98
C ARG A 156 7.76 7.81 -10.98
N GLY A 157 6.76 7.72 -11.84
CA GLY A 157 6.62 6.67 -12.84
C GLY A 157 5.32 6.82 -13.61
N PRO A 158 4.90 5.77 -14.32
CA PRO A 158 3.67 5.82 -15.11
C PRO A 158 2.42 5.42 -14.33
N SER A 159 2.59 5.01 -13.07
CA SER A 159 1.52 4.74 -12.10
C SER A 159 1.72 5.63 -10.87
N ALA A 160 0.64 6.06 -10.24
CA ALA A 160 0.65 6.85 -9.02
C ALA A 160 -0.29 6.27 -7.96
N PHE A 161 0.15 6.32 -6.71
CA PHE A 161 -0.70 6.04 -5.56
C PHE A 161 -1.44 7.32 -5.15
N VAL A 162 -2.75 7.22 -4.95
CA VAL A 162 -3.59 8.32 -4.44
C VAL A 162 -4.35 7.82 -3.23
N THR A 163 -4.08 8.38 -2.05
CA THR A 163 -4.79 7.99 -0.83
C THR A 163 -6.16 8.66 -0.82
N ILE A 164 -7.27 7.93 -0.70
CA ILE A 164 -8.63 8.51 -0.70
C ILE A 164 -9.21 8.72 0.70
N MET A 165 -8.57 8.13 1.71
CA MET A 165 -9.03 8.12 3.10
C MET A 165 -7.87 7.75 4.03
N GLU A 166 -8.01 8.03 5.32
CA GLU A 166 -7.05 7.65 6.35
C GLU A 166 -7.77 6.97 7.52
N GLY A 167 -7.12 5.99 8.15
CA GLY A 167 -7.67 5.29 9.31
C GLY A 167 -8.69 4.19 8.95
N CYS A 168 -9.16 3.47 9.95
CA CYS A 168 -10.08 2.35 9.77
C CYS A 168 -10.90 2.08 11.04
N SER A 169 -12.22 2.01 10.90
CA SER A 169 -13.14 1.82 12.04
C SER A 169 -13.65 0.38 12.20
N ASN A 170 -13.18 -0.57 11.39
CA ASN A 170 -13.61 -1.98 11.45
C ASN A 170 -13.19 -2.75 12.72
N LYS A 171 -12.20 -2.25 13.49
CA LYS A 171 -11.78 -2.78 14.81
C LYS A 171 -11.58 -4.31 14.85
N CYS A 172 -10.98 -4.87 13.81
CA CYS A 172 -10.62 -6.30 13.75
C CYS A 172 -9.69 -6.65 14.92
N SER A 173 -9.91 -7.82 15.55
CA SER A 173 -9.27 -8.12 16.85
C SER A 173 -7.74 -8.22 16.80
N TYR A 174 -7.13 -8.44 15.64
CA TYR A 174 -5.67 -8.52 15.44
C TYR A 174 -5.04 -7.26 14.82
N CYS A 175 -5.84 -6.28 14.41
CA CYS A 175 -5.37 -5.19 13.58
C CYS A 175 -4.94 -3.98 14.43
N ILE A 176 -3.69 -3.53 14.28
CA ILE A 176 -3.13 -2.37 14.98
C ILE A 176 -3.46 -1.03 14.29
N VAL A 177 -4.00 -1.07 13.08
CA VAL A 177 -4.27 0.11 12.25
C VAL A 177 -5.12 1.17 12.95
N PRO A 178 -6.24 0.85 13.64
CA PRO A 178 -7.04 1.88 14.31
C PRO A 178 -6.26 2.68 15.37
N TYR A 179 -5.22 2.08 15.96
CA TYR A 179 -4.39 2.72 16.98
C TYR A 179 -3.25 3.56 16.38
N THR A 180 -2.75 3.18 15.19
CA THR A 180 -1.60 3.83 14.54
C THR A 180 -1.99 4.86 13.48
N ARG A 181 -3.18 4.70 12.88
CA ARG A 181 -3.71 5.57 11.82
C ARG A 181 -5.07 6.18 12.17
N GLY A 182 -5.59 5.94 13.39
CA GLY A 182 -6.81 6.55 13.90
C GLY A 182 -8.11 6.00 13.31
N GLU A 183 -9.22 6.67 13.66
CA GLU A 183 -10.55 6.40 13.12
C GLU A 183 -10.62 6.78 11.63
N GLU A 184 -11.61 6.21 10.95
CA GLU A 184 -11.79 6.34 9.51
C GLU A 184 -12.28 7.74 9.10
N GLU A 185 -11.54 8.38 8.20
CA GLU A 185 -11.84 9.71 7.68
C GLU A 185 -11.62 9.73 6.16
N SER A 186 -12.68 10.04 5.40
CA SER A 186 -12.64 10.11 3.93
C SER A 186 -12.23 11.51 3.48
N ARG A 187 -11.35 11.60 2.48
CA ARG A 187 -11.00 12.87 1.86
C ARG A 187 -12.18 13.41 1.03
N PRO A 188 -12.32 14.74 0.90
CA PRO A 188 -13.25 15.32 -0.06
C PRO A 188 -12.99 14.80 -1.47
N GLU A 189 -14.07 14.55 -2.21
CA GLU A 189 -14.02 13.97 -3.57
C GLU A 189 -13.20 14.87 -4.51
N LYS A 190 -13.45 16.18 -4.43
CA LYS A 190 -12.77 17.18 -5.25
C LYS A 190 -11.25 17.12 -5.11
N ASP A 191 -10.74 17.02 -3.88
CA ASP A 191 -9.29 17.02 -3.63
C ASP A 191 -8.63 15.77 -4.24
N ILE A 192 -9.33 14.63 -4.21
CA ILE A 192 -8.88 13.39 -4.86
C ILE A 192 -8.83 13.58 -6.38
N LEU A 193 -9.89 14.14 -6.97
CA LEU A 193 -9.96 14.36 -8.42
C LEU A 193 -8.93 15.40 -8.89
N GLU A 194 -8.66 16.45 -8.11
CA GLU A 194 -7.63 17.43 -8.40
C GLU A 194 -6.23 16.80 -8.35
N GLU A 195 -5.91 16.01 -7.33
CA GLU A 195 -4.64 15.27 -7.23
C GLU A 195 -4.45 14.32 -8.43
N ILE A 196 -5.50 13.58 -8.81
CA ILE A 196 -5.47 12.69 -9.98
C ILE A 196 -5.21 13.49 -11.26
N LYS A 197 -5.88 14.64 -11.46
CA LYS A 197 -5.66 15.50 -12.64
C LYS A 197 -4.20 15.97 -12.72
N ILE A 198 -3.58 16.31 -11.59
CA ILE A 198 -2.15 16.68 -11.54
C ILE A 198 -1.27 15.49 -11.94
N HIS A 199 -1.55 14.29 -11.44
CA HIS A 199 -0.82 13.09 -11.86
C HIS A 199 -0.94 12.81 -13.36
N ILE A 200 -2.14 12.92 -13.93
CA ILE A 200 -2.37 12.72 -15.37
C ILE A 200 -1.65 13.80 -16.19
N ALA A 201 -1.68 15.06 -15.76
CA ALA A 201 -0.93 16.16 -16.39
C ALA A 201 0.58 15.90 -16.38
N ASN A 202 1.08 15.21 -15.35
CA ASN A 202 2.46 14.75 -15.22
C ASN A 202 2.77 13.45 -16.01
N GLY A 203 1.83 12.95 -16.83
CA GLY A 203 2.04 11.78 -17.68
C GLY A 203 1.93 10.43 -16.97
N VAL A 204 1.22 10.38 -15.84
CA VAL A 204 0.75 9.14 -15.22
C VAL A 204 -0.40 8.58 -16.06
N LYS A 205 -0.49 7.26 -16.19
CA LYS A 205 -1.55 6.54 -16.91
C LYS A 205 -2.39 5.65 -16.02
N GLU A 206 -1.81 5.17 -14.92
CA GLU A 206 -2.51 4.34 -13.93
C GLU A 206 -2.63 5.06 -12.59
N ILE A 207 -3.84 5.05 -12.03
CA ILE A 207 -4.12 5.51 -10.68
C ILE A 207 -4.38 4.30 -9.80
N HIS A 208 -3.71 4.24 -8.65
CA HIS A 208 -3.93 3.21 -7.64
C HIS A 208 -4.44 3.87 -6.35
N LEU A 209 -5.73 3.71 -6.08
CA LEU A 209 -6.38 4.23 -4.88
C LEU A 209 -5.94 3.44 -3.64
N LEU A 210 -5.52 4.17 -2.63
CA LEU A 210 -5.09 3.64 -1.35
C LEU A 210 -5.99 4.10 -0.22
N GLY A 211 -6.10 3.23 0.78
CA GLY A 211 -6.81 3.44 2.03
C GLY A 211 -6.67 2.19 2.89
N GLN A 212 -7.07 2.28 4.15
CA GLN A 212 -7.11 1.11 5.03
C GLN A 212 -8.40 0.29 4.87
N ASN A 213 -9.44 0.87 4.26
CA ASN A 213 -10.69 0.22 3.89
C ASN A 213 -11.34 0.95 2.70
N VAL A 214 -10.74 0.87 1.51
CA VAL A 214 -11.07 1.78 0.39
C VAL A 214 -12.56 1.80 0.01
N ASN A 215 -13.26 0.66 0.13
CA ASN A 215 -14.65 0.55 -0.25
C ASN A 215 -15.66 1.05 0.79
N SER A 216 -15.22 1.47 1.98
CA SER A 216 -16.07 2.25 2.89
C SER A 216 -15.99 3.76 2.66
N TYR A 217 -15.26 4.22 1.63
CA TYR A 217 -15.15 5.64 1.30
C TYR A 217 -16.53 6.32 1.22
N ARG A 218 -16.68 7.42 1.94
CA ARG A 218 -17.85 8.29 2.00
C ARG A 218 -17.38 9.74 2.12
N GLY A 219 -16.87 10.30 1.03
CA GLY A 219 -16.38 11.67 0.98
C GLY A 219 -17.51 12.68 0.75
N ILE A 220 -17.23 13.96 1.00
CA ILE A 220 -18.15 15.05 0.67
C ILE A 220 -17.82 15.54 -0.75
N SER A 221 -18.84 15.65 -1.57
CA SER A 221 -18.78 16.22 -2.93
C SER A 221 -19.02 17.73 -2.91
N ASP A 222 -18.75 18.43 -4.01
CA ASP A 222 -18.87 19.90 -4.12
C ASP A 222 -20.27 20.45 -3.82
N ASN A 223 -21.31 19.64 -4.04
CA ASN A 223 -22.70 20.01 -3.76
C ASN A 223 -23.12 19.72 -2.31
N GLY A 224 -22.20 19.22 -1.47
CA GLY A 224 -22.43 18.88 -0.07
C GLY A 224 -23.02 17.49 0.18
N PHE A 225 -23.31 16.70 -0.86
CA PHE A 225 -23.77 15.33 -0.72
C PHE A 225 -22.61 14.35 -0.53
N THR A 226 -22.91 13.21 0.10
CA THR A 226 -21.93 12.13 0.25
C THR A 226 -21.70 11.42 -1.07
N CYS A 227 -20.44 11.42 -1.53
CA CYS A 227 -19.96 10.57 -2.62
C CYS A 227 -19.54 9.21 -2.04
N SER A 228 -20.18 8.15 -2.50
CA SER A 228 -19.81 6.76 -2.23
C SER A 228 -18.56 6.34 -2.99
N PHE A 229 -18.01 5.17 -2.63
CA PHE A 229 -16.84 4.63 -3.34
C PHE A 229 -17.14 4.31 -4.81
N SER A 230 -18.32 3.75 -5.12
CA SER A 230 -18.71 3.43 -6.49
C SER A 230 -18.82 4.70 -7.34
N GLU A 231 -19.48 5.75 -6.84
CA GLU A 231 -19.55 7.07 -7.50
C GLU A 231 -18.16 7.65 -7.74
N LEU A 232 -17.25 7.58 -6.76
CA LEU A 232 -15.86 8.03 -6.95
C LEU A 232 -15.15 7.24 -8.07
N LEU A 233 -15.39 5.94 -8.22
CA LEU A 233 -14.82 5.15 -9.32
C LEU A 233 -15.31 5.67 -10.69
N TYR A 234 -16.60 6.02 -10.82
CA TYR A 234 -17.17 6.59 -12.04
C TYR A 234 -16.58 7.97 -12.35
N GLU A 235 -16.47 8.85 -11.34
CA GLU A 235 -15.91 10.19 -11.50
C GLU A 235 -14.43 10.13 -11.91
N ILE A 236 -13.64 9.24 -11.31
CA ILE A 236 -12.24 9.02 -11.71
C ILE A 236 -12.15 8.45 -13.13
N ALA A 237 -13.01 7.50 -13.49
CA ALA A 237 -13.05 6.93 -14.83
C ALA A 237 -13.40 7.98 -15.91
N ALA A 238 -14.16 9.02 -15.56
CA ALA A 238 -14.49 10.13 -16.44
C ALA A 238 -13.32 11.13 -16.64
N VAL A 239 -12.27 11.07 -15.82
CA VAL A 239 -11.09 11.93 -15.98
C VAL A 239 -10.30 11.50 -17.23
N ASN A 240 -10.29 12.37 -18.24
CA ASN A 240 -9.54 12.14 -19.47
C ASN A 240 -8.05 11.86 -19.20
N GLY A 241 -7.55 10.75 -19.73
CA GLY A 241 -6.15 10.31 -19.60
C GLY A 241 -5.91 9.22 -18.55
N VAL A 242 -6.89 8.91 -17.70
CA VAL A 242 -6.85 7.70 -16.86
C VAL A 242 -7.04 6.47 -17.77
N GLU A 243 -5.97 5.70 -17.96
CA GLU A 243 -5.99 4.48 -18.77
C GLU A 243 -6.27 3.23 -17.91
N ARG A 244 -5.96 3.31 -16.61
CA ARG A 244 -6.17 2.20 -15.68
C ARG A 244 -6.38 2.66 -14.25
N LEU A 245 -7.34 2.06 -13.57
CA LEU A 245 -7.69 2.30 -12.19
C LEU A 245 -7.51 1.02 -11.37
N ARG A 246 -6.81 1.13 -10.26
CA ARG A 246 -6.64 0.08 -9.25
C ARG A 246 -7.05 0.59 -7.90
N PHE A 247 -7.38 -0.34 -7.02
CA PHE A 247 -7.46 -0.07 -5.61
C PHE A 247 -7.06 -1.33 -4.83
N THR A 248 -6.67 -1.14 -3.58
CA THR A 248 -6.29 -2.26 -2.70
C THR A 248 -6.77 -1.97 -1.30
N THR A 249 -6.94 -3.02 -0.51
CA THR A 249 -7.45 -2.99 0.87
C THR A 249 -8.96 -2.81 0.95
N SER A 250 -9.70 -3.75 0.34
CA SER A 250 -11.16 -3.82 0.44
C SER A 250 -11.58 -4.61 1.68
N ASN A 251 -12.75 -4.35 2.25
CA ASN A 251 -13.41 -5.24 3.21
C ASN A 251 -14.58 -5.97 2.53
N PRO A 252 -14.69 -7.31 2.64
CA PRO A 252 -15.78 -8.06 2.01
C PRO A 252 -17.19 -7.56 2.34
N MET A 253 -17.41 -7.07 3.56
CA MET A 253 -18.72 -6.57 4.01
C MET A 253 -19.11 -5.25 3.34
N GLU A 254 -18.15 -4.41 2.99
CA GLU A 254 -18.37 -3.10 2.37
C GLU A 254 -18.34 -3.20 0.83
N PHE A 255 -18.33 -4.42 0.29
CA PHE A 255 -18.28 -4.67 -1.15
C PHE A 255 -19.69 -4.83 -1.69
N THR A 256 -20.34 -3.69 -1.88
CA THR A 256 -21.75 -3.57 -2.27
C THR A 256 -21.98 -3.85 -3.76
N ASP A 257 -23.24 -4.10 -4.14
CA ASP A 257 -23.62 -4.49 -5.51
C ASP A 257 -23.34 -3.40 -6.56
N ASP A 258 -23.35 -2.13 -6.16
CA ASP A 258 -22.94 -0.98 -6.99
C ASP A 258 -21.44 -0.98 -7.31
N ILE A 259 -20.58 -1.42 -6.39
CA ILE A 259 -19.15 -1.63 -6.66
C ILE A 259 -18.97 -2.80 -7.63
N VAL A 260 -19.73 -3.88 -7.47
CA VAL A 260 -19.73 -5.00 -8.42
C VAL A 260 -20.18 -4.52 -9.82
N GLN A 261 -21.19 -3.66 -9.87
CA GLN A 261 -21.67 -3.06 -11.12
C GLN A 261 -20.61 -2.16 -11.76
N ALA A 262 -19.84 -1.38 -10.96
CA ALA A 262 -18.71 -0.61 -11.49
C ALA A 262 -17.66 -1.49 -12.20
N PHE A 263 -17.41 -2.73 -11.73
CA PHE A 263 -16.58 -3.68 -12.48
C PHE A 263 -17.21 -4.16 -13.78
N ALA A 264 -18.54 -4.20 -13.91
CA ALA A 264 -19.18 -4.50 -15.19
C ALA A 264 -19.07 -3.34 -16.17
N ASP A 265 -19.21 -2.11 -15.67
CA ASP A 265 -19.40 -0.92 -16.51
C ASP A 265 -18.09 -0.21 -16.89
N LEU A 266 -17.04 -0.32 -16.05
CA LEU A 266 -15.81 0.47 -16.20
C LEU A 266 -14.61 -0.39 -16.62
N ASP A 267 -14.33 -0.42 -17.93
CA ASP A 267 -13.15 -1.09 -18.49
C ASP A 267 -11.81 -0.57 -17.95
N VAL A 268 -11.77 0.69 -17.51
CA VAL A 268 -10.57 1.28 -16.91
C VAL A 268 -10.22 0.64 -15.57
N ILE A 269 -11.18 0.06 -14.84
CA ILE A 269 -10.86 -0.70 -13.63
C ILE A 269 -10.07 -1.93 -14.04
N ALA A 270 -8.95 -2.18 -13.36
CA ALA A 270 -8.11 -3.32 -13.66
C ALA A 270 -8.80 -4.67 -13.37
N ASP A 271 -8.45 -5.70 -14.14
CA ASP A 271 -8.99 -7.07 -14.01
C ASP A 271 -8.40 -7.84 -12.81
N ALA A 272 -7.95 -7.13 -11.77
CA ALA A 272 -7.53 -7.71 -10.52
C ALA A 272 -8.10 -6.93 -9.34
N VAL A 273 -8.64 -7.67 -8.38
CA VAL A 273 -9.24 -7.14 -7.16
C VAL A 273 -8.66 -7.86 -5.94
N HIS A 274 -8.46 -7.11 -4.86
CA HIS A 274 -7.96 -7.63 -3.61
C HIS A 274 -9.05 -7.56 -2.55
N ILE A 275 -9.51 -8.73 -2.09
CA ILE A 275 -10.61 -8.89 -1.13
C ILE A 275 -10.17 -9.87 -0.03
N PRO A 276 -9.50 -9.39 1.02
CA PRO A 276 -8.99 -10.20 2.11
C PRO A 276 -10.08 -10.93 2.90
N VAL A 277 -10.07 -12.26 2.89
CA VAL A 277 -11.03 -13.07 3.66
C VAL A 277 -10.54 -13.35 5.09
N GLN A 278 -9.22 -13.46 5.27
CA GLN A 278 -8.50 -13.77 6.50
C GLN A 278 -8.64 -15.21 6.99
N SER A 279 -9.83 -15.80 6.97
CA SER A 279 -10.07 -17.21 7.33
C SER A 279 -11.30 -17.73 6.57
N GLY A 280 -11.37 -19.04 6.31
CA GLY A 280 -12.58 -19.66 5.77
C GLY A 280 -13.49 -20.27 6.85
N SER A 281 -13.13 -20.17 8.14
CA SER A 281 -13.99 -20.61 9.24
C SER A 281 -14.75 -19.44 9.86
N ASP A 282 -16.08 -19.53 9.87
CA ASP A 282 -16.95 -18.51 10.47
C ASP A 282 -16.66 -18.27 11.96
N ARG A 283 -16.28 -19.32 12.69
CA ARG A 283 -15.89 -19.21 14.11
C ARG A 283 -14.64 -18.37 14.28
N ILE A 284 -13.64 -18.54 13.41
CA ILE A 284 -12.41 -17.75 13.43
C ILE A 284 -12.66 -16.34 12.92
N LEU A 285 -13.50 -16.17 11.89
CA LEU A 285 -13.95 -14.87 11.41
C LEU A 285 -14.63 -14.08 12.54
N GLU A 286 -15.50 -14.70 13.31
CA GLU A 286 -16.15 -14.07 14.48
C GLU A 286 -15.13 -13.66 15.55
N LEU A 287 -14.17 -14.52 15.91
CA LEU A 287 -13.08 -14.17 16.83
C LEU A 287 -12.17 -13.05 16.29
N MET A 288 -12.01 -12.99 14.96
CA MET A 288 -11.34 -11.91 14.24
C MET A 288 -12.16 -10.61 14.21
N ARG A 289 -13.42 -10.64 14.67
CA ARG A 289 -14.44 -9.58 14.55
C ARG A 289 -14.74 -9.21 13.10
N ARG A 290 -14.76 -10.21 12.22
CA ARG A 290 -15.26 -10.07 10.85
C ARG A 290 -16.78 -10.21 10.85
N ARG A 291 -17.46 -9.30 10.18
CA ARG A 291 -18.92 -9.21 10.11
C ARG A 291 -19.45 -9.81 8.79
N TYR A 292 -18.87 -10.94 8.39
CA TYR A 292 -19.21 -11.69 7.18
C TYR A 292 -18.89 -13.17 7.41
N THR A 293 -19.47 -14.05 6.59
CA THR A 293 -19.23 -15.49 6.64
C THR A 293 -18.47 -15.97 5.40
N SER A 294 -17.99 -17.21 5.46
CA SER A 294 -17.39 -17.93 4.34
C SER A 294 -18.36 -17.99 3.14
N ASP A 295 -19.66 -18.20 3.41
CA ASP A 295 -20.68 -18.29 2.37
C ASP A 295 -21.03 -16.94 1.74
N SER A 296 -21.18 -15.87 2.55
CA SER A 296 -21.39 -14.54 1.98
C SER A 296 -20.18 -14.07 1.16
N TYR A 297 -18.97 -14.52 1.51
CA TYR A 297 -17.78 -14.31 0.69
C TYR A 297 -17.84 -15.06 -0.64
N ARG A 298 -18.27 -16.34 -0.65
CA ARG A 298 -18.47 -17.10 -1.90
C ARG A 298 -19.47 -16.41 -2.82
N GLU A 299 -20.58 -15.94 -2.27
CA GLU A 299 -21.61 -15.20 -3.02
C GLU A 299 -21.06 -13.92 -3.64
N LEU A 300 -20.31 -13.13 -2.87
CA LEU A 300 -19.64 -11.92 -3.37
C LEU A 300 -18.72 -12.23 -4.56
N ILE A 301 -17.85 -13.24 -4.43
CA ILE A 301 -16.95 -13.62 -5.52
C ILE A 301 -17.72 -14.14 -6.74
N ALA A 302 -18.81 -14.88 -6.54
CA ALA A 302 -19.66 -15.35 -7.63
C ALA A 302 -20.32 -14.18 -8.38
N LYS A 303 -20.85 -13.18 -7.68
CA LYS A 303 -21.38 -11.94 -8.28
C LYS A 303 -20.32 -11.21 -9.09
N LEU A 304 -19.13 -11.05 -8.53
CA LEU A 304 -18.03 -10.34 -9.20
C LEU A 304 -17.55 -11.07 -10.47
N ARG A 305 -17.43 -12.40 -10.43
CA ARG A 305 -17.10 -13.20 -11.61
C ARG A 305 -18.20 -13.20 -12.66
N LYS A 306 -19.47 -13.04 -12.27
CA LYS A 306 -20.58 -12.87 -13.21
C LYS A 306 -20.50 -11.51 -13.90
N ALA A 307 -20.22 -10.45 -13.15
CA ALA A 307 -20.06 -9.09 -13.66
C ALA A 307 -18.81 -8.97 -14.57
N ARG A 308 -17.71 -9.63 -14.20
CA ARG A 308 -16.45 -9.61 -14.92
C ARG A 308 -15.81 -11.01 -14.96
N PRO A 309 -16.07 -11.82 -15.99
CA PRO A 309 -15.60 -13.22 -16.08
C PRO A 309 -14.08 -13.40 -16.00
N GLN A 310 -13.31 -12.41 -16.46
CA GLN A 310 -11.86 -12.41 -16.44
C GLN A 310 -11.24 -11.90 -15.13
N ILE A 311 -12.04 -11.57 -14.11
CA ILE A 311 -11.53 -10.98 -12.86
C ILE A 311 -10.60 -11.95 -12.13
N HIS A 312 -9.41 -11.46 -11.80
CA HIS A 312 -8.46 -12.12 -10.94
C HIS A 312 -8.68 -11.70 -9.49
N VAL A 313 -8.95 -12.66 -8.62
CA VAL A 313 -9.22 -12.40 -7.20
C VAL A 313 -7.97 -12.72 -6.39
N SER A 314 -7.59 -11.78 -5.55
CA SER A 314 -6.54 -11.94 -4.56
C SER A 314 -7.03 -11.73 -3.14
N THR A 315 -6.35 -12.33 -2.16
CA THR A 315 -6.80 -12.33 -0.76
C THR A 315 -5.64 -12.34 0.23
N ASP A 316 -5.93 -12.05 1.49
CA ASP A 316 -5.05 -12.33 2.61
C ASP A 316 -5.65 -13.42 3.49
N ILE A 317 -4.80 -14.30 4.03
CA ILE A 317 -5.19 -15.38 4.94
C ILE A 317 -4.23 -15.39 6.14
N ILE A 318 -4.78 -15.49 7.36
CA ILE A 318 -4.03 -15.61 8.60
C ILE A 318 -4.26 -17.01 9.15
N VAL A 319 -3.19 -17.79 9.28
CA VAL A 319 -3.22 -19.12 9.92
C VAL A 319 -2.67 -19.06 11.34
N GLY A 320 -3.10 -19.99 12.19
CA GLY A 320 -2.63 -20.06 13.56
C GLY A 320 -3.13 -18.91 14.44
N PHE A 321 -4.31 -18.36 14.11
CA PHE A 321 -4.99 -17.40 14.98
C PHE A 321 -5.30 -18.05 16.34
N PRO A 322 -5.25 -17.31 17.47
CA PRO A 322 -5.47 -17.89 18.79
C PRO A 322 -6.81 -18.64 18.86
N GLY A 323 -6.71 -19.92 19.20
CA GLY A 323 -7.85 -20.84 19.26
C GLY A 323 -8.20 -21.58 17.97
N GLU A 324 -7.51 -21.38 16.83
CA GLU A 324 -7.74 -22.11 15.56
C GLU A 324 -7.51 -23.63 15.66
N THR A 325 -8.56 -24.41 15.40
CA THR A 325 -8.49 -25.89 15.39
C THR A 325 -8.18 -26.43 13.99
N ASP A 326 -7.96 -27.75 13.89
CA ASP A 326 -7.76 -28.42 12.61
C ASP A 326 -9.00 -28.34 11.71
N ASP A 327 -10.21 -28.40 12.29
CA ASP A 327 -11.46 -28.23 11.54
C ASP A 327 -11.59 -26.81 10.95
N ASP A 328 -11.15 -25.78 11.67
CA ASP A 328 -11.17 -24.40 11.15
C ASP A 328 -10.16 -24.20 10.02
N PHE A 329 -8.99 -24.82 10.15
CA PHE A 329 -8.00 -24.82 9.08
C PHE A 329 -8.52 -25.57 7.86
N ALA A 330 -9.18 -26.72 8.03
CA ALA A 330 -9.80 -27.46 6.94
C ALA A 330 -10.89 -26.64 6.21
N LYS A 331 -11.73 -25.88 6.94
CA LYS A 331 -12.70 -24.94 6.35
C LYS A 331 -12.02 -23.84 5.54
N THR A 332 -10.88 -23.35 6.02
CA THR A 332 -10.05 -22.37 5.29
C THR A 332 -9.52 -22.96 3.98
N MET A 333 -9.01 -24.19 4.00
CA MET A 333 -8.58 -24.90 2.79
C MET A 333 -9.73 -25.15 1.82
N SER A 334 -10.91 -25.54 2.32
CA SER A 334 -12.12 -25.71 1.50
C SER A 334 -12.50 -24.42 0.78
N LEU A 335 -12.49 -23.27 1.46
CA LEU A 335 -12.77 -21.98 0.82
C LEU A 335 -11.72 -21.65 -0.26
N VAL A 336 -10.45 -21.92 0.00
CA VAL A 336 -9.38 -21.74 -1.00
C VAL A 336 -9.63 -22.60 -2.24
N ASP A 337 -10.11 -23.82 -2.07
CA ASP A 337 -10.45 -24.72 -3.18
C ASP A 337 -11.69 -24.30 -3.96
N ASP A 338 -12.68 -23.74 -3.29
CA ASP A 338 -13.89 -23.21 -3.93
C ASP A 338 -13.58 -21.97 -4.77
N ILE A 339 -12.81 -21.04 -4.18
CA ILE A 339 -12.54 -19.76 -4.82
C ILE A 339 -11.41 -19.86 -5.83
N LYS A 340 -10.33 -20.60 -5.55
CA LYS A 340 -9.13 -20.70 -6.40
C LYS A 340 -8.53 -19.31 -6.65
N PHE A 341 -7.91 -18.73 -5.63
CA PHE A 341 -7.31 -17.40 -5.70
C PHE A 341 -6.16 -17.35 -6.71
N ASP A 342 -6.03 -16.24 -7.45
CA ASP A 342 -4.92 -16.02 -8.39
C ASP A 342 -3.65 -15.55 -7.67
N GLN A 343 -3.83 -14.70 -6.66
CA GLN A 343 -2.74 -14.22 -5.81
C GLN A 343 -3.19 -14.23 -4.37
N SER A 344 -2.26 -14.40 -3.45
CA SER A 344 -2.59 -14.43 -2.03
C SER A 344 -1.41 -14.01 -1.19
N PHE A 345 -1.69 -13.40 -0.05
CA PHE A 345 -0.72 -13.23 1.01
C PHE A 345 -1.15 -14.01 2.24
N SER A 346 -0.39 -15.03 2.58
CA SER A 346 -0.67 -15.89 3.74
C SER A 346 0.35 -15.64 4.83
N PHE A 347 -0.11 -15.48 6.07
CA PHE A 347 0.75 -15.17 7.22
C PHE A 347 0.40 -16.05 8.40
N ILE A 348 1.41 -16.38 9.22
CA ILE A 348 1.14 -16.84 10.59
C ILE A 348 0.69 -15.64 11.41
N TYR A 349 -0.34 -15.82 12.24
CA TYR A 349 -0.78 -14.79 13.18
C TYR A 349 0.40 -14.24 13.98
N SER A 350 0.53 -12.91 13.95
CA SER A 350 1.52 -12.18 14.73
C SER A 350 0.80 -11.37 15.80
N LYS A 351 1.07 -11.69 17.06
CA LYS A 351 0.57 -10.92 18.21
C LYS A 351 1.04 -9.46 18.09
N ARG A 352 0.11 -8.53 18.32
CA ARG A 352 0.35 -7.08 18.32
C ARG A 352 -0.04 -6.47 19.65
N PRO A 353 0.89 -5.84 20.40
CA PRO A 353 0.57 -5.16 21.65
C PRO A 353 -0.66 -4.25 21.50
N GLY A 354 -1.52 -4.22 22.51
CA GLY A 354 -2.75 -3.39 22.50
C GLY A 354 -3.92 -3.94 21.69
N THR A 355 -3.75 -5.00 20.87
CA THR A 355 -4.87 -5.56 20.11
C THR A 355 -5.69 -6.56 20.93
N PRO A 356 -7.02 -6.68 20.74
CA PRO A 356 -7.85 -7.63 21.47
C PRO A 356 -7.39 -9.09 21.36
N ALA A 357 -6.85 -9.49 20.21
CA ALA A 357 -6.34 -10.84 19.98
C ALA A 357 -5.02 -11.12 20.73
N ALA A 358 -4.32 -10.09 21.21
CA ALA A 358 -3.05 -10.23 21.90
C ALA A 358 -3.19 -10.88 23.29
N VAL A 359 -4.36 -10.77 23.92
CA VAL A 359 -4.65 -11.34 25.24
C VAL A 359 -5.35 -12.68 25.17
N LEU A 360 -5.69 -13.17 23.97
CA LEU A 360 -6.28 -14.50 23.80
C LEU A 360 -5.24 -15.58 24.11
N GLU A 361 -5.72 -16.67 24.71
CA GLU A 361 -4.92 -17.88 24.89
C GLU A 361 -4.64 -18.52 23.53
N ASP A 362 -3.40 -18.91 23.32
CA ASP A 362 -2.90 -19.43 22.05
C ASP A 362 -2.25 -20.80 22.28
N PRO A 363 -3.05 -21.90 22.25
CA PRO A 363 -2.56 -23.24 22.52
C PRO A 363 -1.78 -23.86 21.34
N ILE A 364 -1.68 -23.17 20.22
CA ILE A 364 -1.16 -23.72 18.97
C ILE A 364 0.36 -23.57 18.93
N SER A 365 1.09 -24.69 18.78
CA SER A 365 2.54 -24.67 18.70
C SER A 365 3.05 -23.98 17.42
N ALA A 366 4.27 -23.43 17.46
CA ALA A 366 4.88 -22.78 16.31
C ALA A 366 5.05 -23.74 15.12
N GLU A 367 5.30 -25.02 15.38
CA GLU A 367 5.43 -26.09 14.39
C GLU A 367 4.10 -26.31 13.64
N VAL A 368 2.97 -26.36 14.37
CA VAL A 368 1.64 -26.50 13.77
C VAL A 368 1.32 -25.30 12.88
N LYS A 369 1.55 -24.07 13.36
CA LYS A 369 1.33 -22.85 12.56
C LYS A 369 2.15 -22.84 11.28
N LYS A 370 3.41 -23.27 11.36
CA LYS A 370 4.32 -23.37 10.22
C LYS A 370 3.86 -24.44 9.22
N SER A 371 3.43 -25.60 9.71
CA SER A 371 2.88 -26.68 8.88
C SER A 371 1.62 -26.23 8.12
N ARG A 372 0.68 -25.57 8.82
CA ARG A 372 -0.53 -24.99 8.22
C ARG A 372 -0.19 -23.96 7.14
N LEU A 373 0.74 -23.05 7.43
CA LEU A 373 1.18 -22.04 6.46
C LEU A 373 1.73 -22.68 5.17
N TYR A 374 2.62 -23.66 5.29
CA TYR A 374 3.21 -24.33 4.12
C TYR A 374 2.18 -25.12 3.31
N THR A 375 1.27 -25.82 3.99
CA THR A 375 0.17 -26.54 3.33
C THR A 375 -0.71 -25.57 2.53
N LEU A 376 -1.07 -24.44 3.14
CA LEU A 376 -1.86 -23.40 2.50
C LEU A 376 -1.12 -22.77 1.30
N GLN A 377 0.15 -22.41 1.47
CA GLN A 377 0.98 -21.78 0.44
C GLN A 377 1.14 -22.69 -0.78
N ALA A 378 1.45 -23.97 -0.57
CA ALA A 378 1.59 -24.94 -1.67
C ALA A 378 0.33 -24.99 -2.55
N ARG A 379 -0.86 -24.98 -1.92
CA ARG A 379 -2.12 -24.99 -2.64
C ARG A 379 -2.42 -23.69 -3.39
N LEU A 380 -2.13 -22.55 -2.77
CA LEU A 380 -2.30 -21.23 -3.40
C LEU A 380 -1.34 -21.04 -4.59
N GLU A 381 -0.11 -21.55 -4.49
CA GLU A 381 0.88 -21.52 -5.58
C GLU A 381 0.43 -22.35 -6.79
N GLU A 382 -0.21 -23.51 -6.57
CA GLU A 382 -0.80 -24.33 -7.64
C GLU A 382 -1.87 -23.55 -8.42
N TYR A 383 -2.76 -22.85 -7.72
CA TYR A 383 -3.79 -22.03 -8.35
C TYR A 383 -3.20 -20.82 -9.07
N ALA A 384 -2.28 -20.09 -8.44
CA ALA A 384 -1.58 -18.96 -9.06
C ALA A 384 -0.83 -19.38 -10.35
N LEU A 385 -0.22 -20.56 -10.36
CA LEU A 385 0.39 -21.11 -11.56
C LEU A 385 -0.66 -21.40 -12.64
N THR A 386 -1.79 -21.98 -12.27
CA THR A 386 -2.90 -22.28 -13.21
C THR A 386 -3.39 -21.01 -13.92
N TYR A 387 -3.58 -19.90 -13.22
CA TYR A 387 -3.93 -18.62 -13.86
C TYR A 387 -2.83 -18.10 -14.77
N SER A 388 -1.56 -18.20 -14.34
CA SER A 388 -0.42 -17.81 -15.17
C SER A 388 -0.39 -18.60 -16.49
N GLN A 389 -0.62 -19.92 -16.40
CA GLN A 389 -0.67 -20.81 -17.57
C GLN A 389 -1.83 -20.48 -18.51
N LYS A 390 -3.00 -20.09 -17.98
CA LYS A 390 -4.14 -19.65 -18.80
C LYS A 390 -3.87 -18.38 -19.60
N MET A 391 -2.86 -17.59 -19.22
CA MET A 391 -2.46 -16.40 -19.99
C MET A 391 -1.55 -16.73 -21.16
N LEU A 392 -0.98 -17.93 -21.25
CA LEU A 392 -0.17 -18.33 -22.40
C LEU A 392 -0.99 -18.24 -23.69
N ASN A 393 -0.39 -17.68 -24.74
CA ASN A 393 -1.03 -17.43 -26.04
C ASN A 393 -2.24 -16.48 -25.98
N THR A 394 -2.33 -15.65 -24.94
CA THR A 394 -3.33 -14.57 -24.86
C THR A 394 -2.66 -13.22 -25.09
N ARG A 395 -3.44 -12.27 -25.58
CA ARG A 395 -3.03 -10.87 -25.70
C ARG A 395 -3.28 -10.12 -24.40
N GLN A 396 -2.31 -9.33 -23.97
CA GLN A 396 -2.38 -8.56 -22.74
C GLN A 396 -2.00 -7.10 -23.01
N ARG A 397 -2.85 -6.17 -22.59
CA ARG A 397 -2.53 -4.74 -22.57
C ARG A 397 -1.76 -4.43 -21.28
N VAL A 398 -0.51 -3.99 -21.43
CA VAL A 398 0.42 -3.75 -20.33
C VAL A 398 0.82 -2.28 -20.24
N LEU A 399 0.95 -1.76 -19.02
CA LEU A 399 1.57 -0.46 -18.79
C LEU A 399 3.08 -0.67 -18.68
N VAL A 400 3.86 -0.03 -19.54
CA VAL A 400 5.32 -0.18 -19.55
C VAL A 400 5.92 0.67 -18.43
N GLU A 401 6.57 0.02 -17.45
CA GLU A 401 7.10 0.67 -16.24
C GLU A 401 8.55 1.11 -16.39
N GLY A 402 9.34 0.42 -17.21
CA GLY A 402 10.77 0.67 -17.36
C GLY A 402 11.52 -0.50 -17.96
N VAL A 403 12.84 -0.48 -17.82
CA VAL A 403 13.72 -1.56 -18.31
C VAL A 403 13.68 -2.77 -17.35
N SER A 404 13.80 -3.97 -17.89
CA SER A 404 13.91 -5.21 -17.12
C SER A 404 15.21 -5.21 -16.31
N ARG A 405 15.14 -5.66 -15.05
CA ARG A 405 16.34 -5.74 -14.20
C ARG A 405 17.36 -6.78 -14.68
N LYS A 406 16.92 -7.78 -15.46
CA LYS A 406 17.77 -8.90 -15.89
C LYS A 406 18.39 -8.68 -17.26
N ASP A 407 17.76 -7.86 -18.10
CA ASP A 407 18.20 -7.60 -19.47
C ASP A 407 17.85 -6.16 -19.85
N ALA A 408 18.86 -5.39 -20.24
CA ALA A 408 18.70 -3.99 -20.62
C ALA A 408 17.96 -3.81 -21.95
N ASN A 409 17.88 -4.86 -22.78
CA ASN A 409 17.16 -4.86 -24.06
C ASN A 409 15.66 -5.20 -23.91
N GLU A 410 15.25 -5.63 -22.72
CA GLU A 410 13.85 -5.94 -22.43
C GLU A 410 13.22 -4.82 -21.62
N LEU A 411 11.96 -4.53 -21.93
CA LEU A 411 11.10 -3.71 -21.11
C LEU A 411 10.34 -4.59 -20.11
N LYS A 412 9.95 -3.96 -19.01
CA LYS A 412 9.07 -4.49 -17.99
C LYS A 412 7.78 -3.69 -18.01
N GLY A 413 6.67 -4.39 -18.22
CA GLY A 413 5.34 -3.84 -18.08
C GLY A 413 4.49 -4.60 -17.07
N ARG A 414 3.34 -4.02 -16.72
CA ARG A 414 2.37 -4.61 -15.81
C ARG A 414 1.02 -4.76 -16.50
N ALA A 415 0.50 -5.98 -16.55
CA ALA A 415 -0.80 -6.31 -17.12
C ALA A 415 -1.97 -5.88 -16.21
N SER A 416 -3.19 -5.89 -16.74
CA SER A 416 -4.42 -5.55 -16.02
C SER A 416 -4.56 -6.36 -14.71
N ASN A 417 -4.22 -7.65 -14.72
CA ASN A 417 -4.23 -8.50 -13.53
C ASN A 417 -2.99 -8.40 -12.61
N ASN A 418 -2.22 -7.31 -12.71
CA ASN A 418 -1.05 -7.00 -11.89
C ASN A 418 0.19 -7.89 -12.14
N ARG A 419 0.15 -8.80 -13.12
CA ARG A 419 1.32 -9.62 -13.49
C ARG A 419 2.35 -8.81 -14.24
N ILE A 420 3.61 -9.10 -13.94
CA ILE A 420 4.76 -8.49 -14.63
C ILE A 420 4.97 -9.24 -15.94
N VAL A 421 5.00 -8.49 -17.05
CA VAL A 421 5.30 -8.99 -18.39
C VAL A 421 6.61 -8.35 -18.84
N VAL A 422 7.57 -9.18 -19.26
CA VAL A 422 8.84 -8.72 -19.85
C VAL A 422 8.85 -9.03 -21.34
N PHE A 423 9.28 -8.07 -22.17
CA PHE A 423 9.23 -8.18 -23.63
C PHE A 423 10.27 -7.26 -24.27
N GLU A 424 10.71 -7.55 -25.49
CA GLU A 424 11.63 -6.68 -26.24
C GLU A 424 10.88 -5.47 -26.81
N GLY A 425 11.48 -4.27 -26.73
CA GLY A 425 10.86 -3.05 -27.25
C GLY A 425 11.72 -1.79 -27.05
N SER A 426 11.36 -0.69 -27.70
CA SER A 426 12.04 0.61 -27.53
C SER A 426 11.72 1.23 -26.16
N THR A 427 12.72 1.86 -25.53
CA THR A 427 12.54 2.64 -24.30
C THR A 427 11.54 3.79 -24.44
N ASP A 428 11.23 4.21 -25.66
CA ASP A 428 10.20 5.23 -25.94
C ASP A 428 8.79 4.78 -25.51
N LEU A 429 8.58 3.48 -25.33
CA LEU A 429 7.33 2.92 -24.82
C LEU A 429 7.17 3.11 -23.30
N ILE A 430 8.23 3.49 -22.57
CA ILE A 430 8.15 3.64 -21.11
C ILE A 430 7.10 4.70 -20.75
N GLY A 431 6.09 4.27 -20.01
CA GLY A 431 4.94 5.07 -19.60
C GLY A 431 3.77 5.11 -20.59
N SER A 432 3.80 4.31 -21.65
CA SER A 432 2.64 4.05 -22.51
C SER A 432 1.99 2.70 -22.18
N MET A 433 0.77 2.52 -22.69
CA MET A 433 0.15 1.20 -22.80
C MET A 433 0.68 0.50 -24.06
N ALA A 434 0.91 -0.80 -23.98
CA ALA A 434 1.38 -1.63 -25.09
C ALA A 434 0.63 -2.96 -25.10
N ASP A 435 0.29 -3.46 -26.29
CA ASP A 435 -0.30 -4.79 -26.45
C ASP A 435 0.80 -5.83 -26.68
N VAL A 436 0.75 -6.90 -25.89
CA VAL A 436 1.79 -7.92 -25.85
C VAL A 436 1.14 -9.31 -25.87
N ASP A 437 1.55 -10.16 -26.81
CA ASP A 437 1.15 -11.57 -26.83
C ASP A 437 2.05 -12.36 -25.87
N ILE A 438 1.45 -13.10 -24.95
CA ILE A 438 2.19 -13.87 -23.93
C ILE A 438 2.68 -15.18 -24.54
N ILE A 439 4.00 -15.34 -24.62
CA ILE A 439 4.66 -16.48 -25.28
C ILE A 439 5.27 -17.49 -24.29
N LYS A 440 5.47 -17.10 -23.03
CA LYS A 440 6.02 -18.01 -22.01
C LYS A 440 5.63 -17.58 -20.60
N VAL A 441 5.35 -18.57 -19.76
CA VAL A 441 5.16 -18.39 -18.32
C VAL A 441 6.45 -18.74 -17.60
N MET A 442 6.95 -17.82 -16.77
CA MET A 442 8.09 -18.05 -15.88
C MET A 442 7.62 -18.04 -14.42
N SER A 443 8.51 -18.36 -13.47
CA SER A 443 8.12 -18.55 -12.06
C SER A 443 7.39 -17.37 -11.42
N HIS A 444 7.76 -16.13 -11.77
CA HIS A 444 7.18 -14.91 -11.18
C HIS A 444 6.82 -13.83 -12.21
N THR A 445 7.06 -14.08 -13.48
CA THR A 445 6.86 -13.12 -14.57
C THR A 445 6.38 -13.85 -15.82
N LEU A 446 5.77 -13.10 -16.74
CA LEU A 446 5.42 -13.58 -18.07
C LEU A 446 6.44 -13.02 -19.06
N LYS A 447 6.77 -13.80 -20.09
CA LYS A 447 7.50 -13.32 -21.25
C LYS A 447 6.48 -13.07 -22.35
N GLY A 448 6.58 -11.91 -22.98
CA GLY A 448 5.71 -11.53 -24.07
C GLY A 448 6.48 -11.11 -25.32
N GLN A 449 5.73 -10.96 -26.40
CA GLN A 449 6.16 -10.39 -27.67
C GLN A 449 5.31 -9.16 -27.98
N LEU A 450 5.95 -8.02 -28.18
CA LEU A 450 5.28 -6.78 -28.56
C LEU A 450 4.60 -6.96 -29.91
N ILE A 451 3.34 -6.54 -29.99
CA ILE A 451 2.61 -6.50 -31.27
C ILE A 451 3.03 -5.22 -32.00
N LYS A 452 3.41 -5.38 -33.27
CA LYS A 452 3.85 -4.28 -34.14
C LYS A 452 2.67 -3.52 -34.73
#